data_AF-A0AAW2DC85-F1
#
_entry.id   AF-A0AAW2DC85-F1
#
_cell.length_a   1.000
_cell.length_b   1.000
_cell.length_c   1.000
_cell.angle_alpha   90.00
_cell.angle_beta   90.00
_cell.angle_gamma   90.00
#
_symmetry.space_group_name_H-M   'P 1'
#
loop_
_entity.id
_entity.type
_entity.pdbx_description
1 polymer ?
#
loop_
_entity_poly.entity_id
_entity_poly.type
_entity_poly.pdbx_seq_one_letter_code
_entity_poly.pdbx_strand_id
1 'polypeptide(L)'
;MAGLFGVVKLRFLTGRAVTREARSVRWLRPSPGWVRLNTDGSSLGNPGKAGGGGLIRDENGSWIKGLFSVAYLRSSSITATGKPTSVLML
;
A
#
# COMPACT_ATOMS: atom_id res chain seq x y z
N MET A 1 35.53 9.64 -46.20
CA MET A 1 35.74 8.73 -45.07
C MET A 1 35.67 9.54 -43.77
N ALA A 2 34.98 8.99 -42.75
CA ALA A 2 34.64 9.55 -41.44
C ALA A 2 33.55 10.65 -41.46
N GLY A 3 32.37 10.53 -40.87
CA GLY A 3 31.87 9.59 -39.86
C GLY A 3 31.03 10.42 -38.88
N LEU A 4 29.72 10.48 -39.12
CA LEU A 4 28.72 11.21 -38.32
C LEU A 4 28.65 10.56 -36.92
N PHE A 5 29.19 11.21 -35.90
CA PHE A 5 29.01 10.78 -34.50
C PHE A 5 28.19 11.83 -33.74
N GLY A 6 26.87 11.77 -33.91
CA GLY A 6 25.93 12.43 -33.02
C GLY A 6 25.94 11.73 -31.66
N VAL A 7 26.52 12.38 -30.65
CA VAL A 7 26.44 11.88 -29.28
C VAL A 7 25.02 12.16 -28.77
N VAL A 8 24.16 11.15 -28.82
CA VAL A 8 22.84 11.21 -28.18
C VAL A 8 23.07 11.31 -26.67
N LYS A 9 22.97 12.52 -26.13
CA LYS A 9 23.03 12.77 -24.68
C LYS A 9 21.76 12.18 -24.06
N LEU A 10 21.88 10.97 -23.51
CA LEU A 10 20.80 10.31 -22.78
C LEU A 10 20.44 11.15 -21.55
N ARG A 11 19.31 11.87 -21.60
CA ARG A 11 18.77 12.53 -20.41
C ARG A 11 18.06 11.48 -19.58
N PHE A 12 18.67 11.07 -18.47
CA PHE A 12 17.95 10.36 -17.41
C PHE A 12 16.91 11.33 -16.84
N LEU A 13 15.65 11.19 -17.26
CA LEU A 13 14.54 11.88 -16.60
C LEU A 13 14.40 11.23 -15.23
N THR A 14 14.92 11.87 -14.19
CA THR A 14 14.64 11.48 -12.81
C THR A 14 13.12 11.51 -12.65
N GLY A 15 12.53 10.37 -12.30
CA GLY A 15 11.09 10.23 -12.13
C GLY A 15 10.58 11.34 -11.22
N ARG A 16 9.55 12.08 -11.66
CA ARG A 16 8.97 13.18 -10.89
C ARG A 16 8.63 12.67 -9.49
N ALA A 17 9.23 13.27 -8.46
CA ALA A 17 8.87 12.98 -7.08
C ALA A 17 7.38 13.31 -6.91
N VAL A 18 6.55 12.27 -6.76
CA VAL A 18 5.14 12.43 -6.41
C VAL A 18 5.11 12.78 -4.93
N THR A 19 4.78 14.02 -4.59
CA THR A 19 4.52 14.43 -3.21
C THR A 19 3.33 13.64 -2.68
N ARG A 20 3.58 12.79 -1.69
CA ARG A 20 2.51 12.06 -0.99
C ARG A 20 1.91 12.97 0.06
N GLU A 21 0.67 13.39 -0.14
CA GLU A 21 -0.10 14.07 0.90
C GLU A 21 -0.54 13.05 1.97
N ALA A 22 -0.01 13.19 3.17
CA ALA A 22 -0.56 12.49 4.33
C ALA A 22 -1.90 13.13 4.70
N ARG A 23 -3.00 12.39 4.55
CA ARG A 23 -4.32 12.82 5.01
C ARG A 23 -4.61 12.20 6.36
N SER A 24 -4.90 13.06 7.34
CA SER A 24 -5.43 12.59 8.62
C SER A 24 -6.83 12.02 8.38
N VAL A 25 -6.98 10.72 8.63
CA VAL A 25 -8.26 10.04 8.59
C VAL A 25 -8.56 9.53 10.00
N ARG A 26 -9.73 9.92 10.54
CA ARG A 26 -10.17 9.43 11.83
C ARG A 26 -10.89 8.10 11.68
N TRP A 27 -10.70 7.21 12.64
CA TRP A 27 -11.52 6.01 12.75
C TRP A 27 -12.93 6.41 13.22
N LEU A 28 -13.95 5.97 12.49
CA LEU A 28 -15.35 6.13 12.85
C LEU A 28 -15.95 4.81 13.31
N ARG A 29 -16.70 4.79 14.41
CA ARG A 29 -17.42 3.59 14.82
C ARG A 29 -18.36 3.12 13.69
N PRO A 30 -18.37 1.83 13.29
CA PRO A 30 -19.35 1.35 12.33
C PRO A 30 -20.74 1.28 12.99
N SER A 31 -21.79 1.24 12.18
CA SER A 31 -23.17 1.14 12.69
C SER A 31 -23.39 -0.16 13.48
N PRO A 32 -24.37 -0.21 14.40
CA PRO A 32 -24.70 -1.45 15.10
C PRO A 32 -25.04 -2.60 14.14
N GLY A 33 -24.55 -3.80 14.44
CA GLY A 33 -24.63 -5.00 13.62
C GLY A 33 -23.49 -5.17 12.62
N TRP A 34 -22.56 -4.21 12.51
CA TRP A 34 -21.51 -4.23 11.50
C TRP A 34 -20.13 -4.49 12.09
N VAL A 35 -19.28 -5.13 11.28
CA VAL A 35 -17.86 -5.30 11.57
C VAL A 35 -17.01 -4.44 10.65
N ARG A 36 -15.86 -4.01 11.16
CA ARG A 36 -14.88 -3.25 10.39
C ARG A 36 -13.63 -4.08 10.17
N LEU A 37 -13.27 -4.27 8.91
CA LEU A 37 -12.02 -4.88 8.49
C LEU A 37 -10.99 -3.79 8.14
N ASN A 38 -9.92 -3.70 8.91
CA ASN A 38 -8.74 -2.91 8.58
C ASN A 38 -7.71 -3.83 7.90
N THR A 39 -7.07 -3.37 6.83
CA THR A 39 -5.99 -4.12 6.15
C THR A 39 -4.75 -3.24 5.99
N ASP A 40 -3.58 -3.86 6.09
CA ASP A 40 -2.28 -3.23 5.87
C ASP A 40 -1.35 -4.14 5.05
N GLY A 41 -0.28 -3.55 4.53
CA GLY A 41 0.68 -4.24 3.68
C GLY A 41 2.09 -3.69 3.90
N SER A 42 3.11 -4.53 3.68
CA SER A 42 4.52 -4.17 3.71
C SER A 42 5.25 -4.70 2.47
N SER A 43 6.26 -3.99 1.96
CA SER A 43 7.09 -4.46 0.85
C SER A 43 8.55 -4.00 0.96
N LEU A 44 9.48 -4.91 0.69
CA LEU A 44 10.93 -4.71 0.73
C LEU A 44 11.48 -4.44 -0.67
N GLY A 45 11.28 -3.21 -1.16
CA GLY A 45 11.68 -2.77 -2.50
C GLY A 45 10.57 -2.92 -3.54
N ASN A 46 10.83 -2.51 -4.78
CA ASN A 46 9.90 -2.66 -5.90
C ASN A 46 10.66 -2.98 -7.21
N PRO A 47 10.67 -4.25 -7.69
CA PRO A 47 9.98 -5.40 -7.11
C PRO A 47 10.73 -6.03 -5.91
N GLY A 48 9.99 -6.46 -4.89
CA GLY A 48 10.54 -6.96 -3.62
C GLY A 48 9.62 -7.93 -2.87
N LYS A 49 10.11 -8.57 -1.80
CA LYS A 49 9.26 -9.40 -0.93
C LYS A 49 8.14 -8.55 -0.33
N ALA A 50 6.96 -9.11 -0.11
CA ALA A 50 5.84 -8.37 0.47
C ALA A 50 5.09 -9.19 1.52
N GLY A 51 4.33 -8.51 2.37
CA GLY A 51 3.44 -9.12 3.36
C GLY A 51 2.20 -8.27 3.53
N GLY A 52 1.18 -8.83 4.18
CA GLY A 52 -0.06 -8.14 4.46
C GLY A 52 -0.70 -8.64 5.75
N GLY A 53 -1.45 -7.74 6.38
CA GLY A 53 -2.19 -8.01 7.61
C GLY A 53 -3.63 -7.52 7.49
N GLY A 54 -4.47 -8.03 8.39
CA GLY A 54 -5.86 -7.63 8.52
C GLY A 54 -6.35 -7.77 9.96
N LEU A 55 -7.24 -6.88 10.36
CA LEU A 55 -7.86 -6.86 11.68
C LEU A 55 -9.36 -6.59 11.55
N ILE A 56 -10.17 -7.53 12.04
CA ILE A 56 -11.62 -7.39 12.12
C ILE A 56 -11.99 -6.94 13.54
N ARG A 57 -12.77 -5.85 13.62
CA ARG A 57 -13.30 -5.30 14.86
C ARG A 57 -14.83 -5.24 14.82
N ASP A 58 -15.45 -5.39 15.98
CA ASP A 58 -16.90 -5.18 16.14
C ASP A 58 -17.27 -3.68 16.13
N GLU A 59 -18.55 -3.40 16.28
CA GLU A 59 -19.11 -2.05 16.44
C GLU A 59 -18.58 -1.30 17.66
N ASN A 60 -18.10 -1.98 18.70
CA ASN A 60 -17.51 -1.35 19.87
C ASN A 60 -16.01 -1.07 19.68
N GLY A 61 -15.43 -1.56 18.58
CA GLY A 61 -13.99 -1.51 18.31
C GLY A 61 -13.22 -2.66 18.95
N SER A 62 -13.90 -3.62 19.58
CA SER A 62 -13.31 -4.82 20.15
C SER A 62 -12.75 -5.71 19.06
N TRP A 63 -11.62 -6.34 19.33
CA TRP A 63 -11.01 -7.28 18.40
C TRP A 63 -11.86 -8.56 18.31
N ILE A 64 -12.30 -8.91 17.09
CA ILE A 64 -12.94 -10.20 16.81
C ILE A 64 -11.91 -11.21 16.30
N LYS A 65 -11.18 -10.87 15.22
CA LYS A 65 -10.22 -11.78 14.58
C LYS A 65 -9.13 -11.06 13.79
N GLY A 66 -7.93 -11.63 13.79
CA GLY A 66 -6.78 -11.17 13.02
C GLY A 66 -6.49 -12.08 11.82
N LEU A 67 -5.93 -11.50 10.77
CA LEU A 67 -5.48 -12.18 9.55
C LEU A 67 -4.05 -11.72 9.26
N PHE A 68 -3.17 -12.63 8.88
CA PHE A 68 -1.84 -12.29 8.39
C PHE A 68 -1.49 -13.16 7.20
N SER A 69 -0.77 -12.59 6.25
CA SER A 69 -0.22 -13.29 5.09
C SER A 69 1.20 -12.80 4.86
N VAL A 70 2.13 -13.74 4.81
CA VAL A 70 3.51 -13.47 4.39
C VAL A 70 3.61 -13.89 2.93
N ALA A 71 3.79 -12.94 2.02
CA ALA A 71 4.00 -13.27 0.61
C ALA A 71 5.50 -13.47 0.33
N TYR A 72 5.89 -14.72 0.10
CA TYR A 72 7.25 -15.06 -0.36
C TYR A 72 7.54 -14.60 -1.81
N LEU A 73 6.52 -14.09 -2.52
CA LEU A 73 6.61 -13.71 -3.93
C LEU A 73 7.07 -12.24 -4.09
N ARG A 74 7.72 -11.95 -5.23
CA ARG A 74 8.13 -10.59 -5.60
C ARG A 74 6.91 -9.76 -5.99
N SER A 75 6.57 -8.77 -5.17
CA SER A 75 5.55 -7.76 -5.46
C SER A 75 6.19 -6.56 -6.14
N SER A 76 5.59 -6.06 -7.22
CA SER A 76 5.98 -4.81 -7.89
C SER A 76 5.16 -3.59 -7.44
N SER A 77 4.54 -3.66 -6.26
CA SER A 77 3.73 -2.59 -5.68
C SER A 77 4.48 -1.90 -4.55
N ILE A 78 4.62 -0.57 -4.61
CA ILE A 78 5.22 0.23 -3.52
C ILE A 78 4.28 0.41 -2.32
N THR A 79 3.06 -0.09 -2.42
CA THR A 79 1.97 0.28 -1.52
C THR A 79 1.96 -0.62 -0.29
N ALA A 80 2.94 -0.37 0.58
CA ALA A 80 2.86 -0.60 2.01
C ALA A 80 2.34 0.63 2.79
N THR A 81 1.63 1.49 2.08
CA THR A 81 1.15 2.81 2.54
C THR A 81 -0.25 3.03 1.99
N GLY A 82 -0.97 1.92 1.78
CA GLY A 82 -2.39 1.96 1.48
C GLY A 82 -3.07 2.67 2.63
N LYS A 83 -3.89 3.68 2.30
CA LYS A 83 -4.88 4.24 3.22
C LYS A 83 -5.48 3.07 4.01
N PRO A 84 -5.69 3.17 5.33
CA PRO A 84 -6.45 2.14 6.04
C PRO A 84 -7.81 2.04 5.37
N THR A 85 -7.98 1.04 4.51
CA THR A 85 -9.25 0.81 3.82
C THR A 85 -10.05 -0.02 4.80
N SER A 86 -10.75 0.69 5.68
CA SER A 86 -11.77 0.08 6.51
C SER A 86 -12.91 -0.37 5.59
N VAL A 87 -12.96 -1.65 5.26
CA VAL A 87 -14.11 -2.23 4.57
C VAL A 87 -15.15 -2.55 5.63
N LEU A 88 -16.34 -1.99 5.43
CA LEU A 88 -17.51 -2.28 6.25
C LEU A 88 -18.11 -3.60 5.73
N MET A 89 -18.08 -4.66 6.54
CA MET A 89 -18.67 -5.96 6.21
C MET A 89 -20.01 -6.12 6.94
N LEU A 90 -21.04 -6.47 6.17
CA LEU A 90 -22.38 -6.86 6.65
C LEU A 90 -22.34 -8.12 7.50
#